data_AF-A0A1Q6Q237-F1
#
_entry.id   AF-A0A1Q6Q237-F1
#
_cell.length_a   1.000
_cell.length_b   1.000
_cell.length_c   1.000
_cell.angle_alpha   90.00
_cell.angle_beta   90.00
_cell.angle_gamma   90.00
#
_symmetry.space_group_name_H-M   'P 1'
#
loop_
_entity.id
_entity.type
_entity.pdbx_description
1 polymer ?
#
loop_
_entity_poly.entity_id
_entity_poly.type
_entity_poly.pdbx_seq_one_letter_code
_entity_poly.pdbx_strand_id
1 'polypeptide(L)'
;MWGKSGRIDGQIREVGEPFEIDGKKAEYPGAFGRPEEDCNCRCVALTRARWGLDEAELQTMKERAKFFGLDKTENFKEFEEKYLNAGKVLQSRKNDGIMKTQNNVVRDAIASGSVSTKVNPQKQGRHIKSSSTYIEGRSYLYGTLEDAQQLVNALSGTGTPLFDDNGEWLRKERVDAGKNFGVHVSPETGEETETSKGMLIYSKTGTHLVPRKETPK
;
A
#
# COMPACT_ATOMS: atom_id res chain seq x y z
N MET A 1 -2.59 -18.42 -8.78
CA MET A 1 -1.50 -19.26 -9.31
C MET A 1 -1.77 -19.58 -10.79
N TRP A 2 -1.63 -18.61 -11.69
CA TRP A 2 -1.40 -18.91 -13.11
C TRP A 2 0.10 -18.76 -13.31
N GLY A 3 0.82 -19.81 -12.89
CA GLY A 3 2.25 -19.78 -12.63
C GLY A 3 3.06 -20.01 -13.90
N LYS A 4 4.04 -19.14 -14.14
CA LYS A 4 5.27 -19.29 -14.94
C LYS A 4 5.19 -19.84 -16.37
N SER A 5 4.51 -20.94 -16.63
CA SER A 5 4.40 -21.60 -17.94
C SER A 5 3.89 -20.68 -19.07
N GLY A 6 2.98 -19.74 -18.79
CA GLY A 6 2.49 -18.79 -19.80
C GLY A 6 3.54 -17.81 -20.36
N ARG A 7 4.72 -17.68 -19.72
CA ARG A 7 5.85 -16.89 -20.24
C ARG A 7 6.67 -17.64 -21.29
N ILE A 8 6.48 -18.95 -21.41
CA ILE A 8 7.10 -19.80 -22.42
C ILE A 8 6.24 -19.82 -23.69
N ASP A 9 4.91 -19.85 -23.53
CA ASP A 9 3.89 -19.92 -24.61
C ASP A 9 3.85 -18.68 -25.55
N GLY A 10 4.75 -17.71 -25.36
CA GLY A 10 4.91 -16.53 -26.23
C GLY A 10 6.32 -16.32 -26.77
N GLN A 11 7.28 -17.21 -26.47
CA GLN A 11 8.65 -17.09 -27.00
C GLN A 11 8.73 -17.71 -28.39
N ILE A 12 9.09 -16.89 -29.36
CA ILE A 12 9.51 -17.34 -30.70
C ILE A 12 11.03 -17.40 -30.68
N ARG A 13 11.59 -18.59 -30.90
CA ARG A 13 13.03 -18.86 -30.94
C ARG A 13 13.42 -19.40 -32.31
N GLU A 14 14.62 -19.05 -32.75
CA GLU A 14 15.23 -19.63 -33.94
C GLU A 14 15.76 -21.04 -33.64
N VAL A 15 15.98 -21.83 -34.69
CA VAL A 15 16.45 -23.22 -34.55
C VAL A 15 17.83 -23.24 -33.89
N GLY A 16 17.93 -23.94 -32.75
CA GLY A 16 19.16 -24.05 -31.96
C GLY A 16 19.28 -23.05 -30.81
N GLU A 17 18.33 -22.11 -30.67
CA GLU A 17 18.28 -21.22 -29.51
C GLU A 17 17.40 -21.81 -28.40
N PRO A 18 17.89 -21.90 -27.15
CA PRO A 18 17.10 -22.43 -26.06
C PRO A 18 16.01 -21.45 -25.60
N PHE A 19 14.89 -22.01 -25.17
CA PHE A 19 13.85 -21.30 -24.43
C PHE A 19 14.37 -20.97 -23.03
N GLU A 20 14.15 -19.74 -22.58
CA GLU A 20 14.66 -19.27 -21.29
C GLU A 20 13.54 -18.79 -20.38
N ILE A 21 13.48 -19.32 -19.15
CA ILE A 21 12.60 -18.82 -18.09
C ILE A 21 13.33 -18.81 -16.75
N ASP A 22 13.30 -17.68 -16.06
CA ASP A 22 13.93 -17.48 -14.74
C ASP A 22 15.41 -17.97 -14.67
N GLY A 23 16.18 -17.75 -15.75
CA GLY A 23 17.61 -18.11 -15.84
C GLY A 23 17.91 -19.57 -16.20
N LYS A 24 16.88 -20.37 -16.49
CA LYS A 24 17.02 -21.76 -16.95
C LYS A 24 16.76 -21.86 -18.45
N LYS A 25 17.50 -22.74 -19.12
CA LYS A 25 17.46 -22.95 -20.56
C LYS A 25 16.99 -24.37 -20.88
N ALA A 26 16.07 -24.50 -21.84
CA ALA A 26 15.65 -25.79 -22.39
C ALA A 26 15.54 -25.71 -23.91
N GLU A 27 15.82 -26.82 -24.59
CA GLU A 27 15.74 -26.88 -26.06
C GLU A 27 14.30 -26.82 -26.58
N TYR A 28 13.32 -27.20 -25.75
CA TYR A 28 11.90 -27.08 -26.07
C TYR A 28 11.05 -26.82 -24.80
N PRO A 29 9.85 -26.23 -24.93
CA PRO A 29 8.98 -25.80 -23.81
C PRO A 29 8.59 -26.83 -22.73
N GLY A 30 8.95 -28.10 -22.89
CA GLY A 30 8.64 -29.20 -21.97
C GLY A 30 9.86 -30.00 -21.52
N ALA A 31 11.08 -29.46 -21.70
CA ALA A 31 12.33 -30.11 -21.36
C ALA A 31 13.02 -29.53 -20.11
N PHE A 32 12.32 -28.75 -19.29
CA PHE A 32 12.87 -28.17 -18.06
C PHE A 32 12.96 -29.21 -16.92
N GLY A 33 12.27 -30.36 -17.05
CA GLY A 33 12.32 -31.47 -16.11
C GLY A 33 11.57 -31.17 -14.81
N ARG A 34 10.69 -30.17 -14.79
CA ARG A 34 9.90 -29.75 -13.63
C ARG A 34 8.44 -29.59 -14.07
N PRO A 35 7.50 -30.34 -13.47
CA PRO A 35 6.09 -30.30 -13.86
C PRO A 35 5.43 -28.90 -13.79
N GLU A 36 5.97 -27.98 -12.98
CA GLU A 36 5.48 -26.60 -12.88
C GLU A 36 5.94 -25.69 -14.04
N GLU A 37 7.02 -26.07 -14.73
CA GLU A 37 7.68 -25.32 -15.80
C GLU A 37 7.42 -25.96 -17.17
N ASP A 38 7.14 -27.26 -17.21
CA ASP A 38 6.82 -28.02 -18.41
C ASP A 38 5.32 -28.00 -18.71
N CYS A 39 4.94 -27.51 -19.89
CA CYS A 39 3.55 -27.50 -20.34
C CYS A 39 3.05 -28.91 -20.72
N ASN A 40 2.96 -29.83 -19.76
CA ASN A 40 2.36 -31.15 -19.99
C ASN A 40 0.85 -31.09 -19.76
N CYS A 41 0.12 -30.51 -20.72
CA CYS A 41 -1.31 -30.76 -20.79
C CYS A 41 -1.52 -32.17 -21.34
N ARG A 42 -2.47 -32.92 -20.77
CA ARG A 42 -2.93 -34.24 -21.23
C ARG A 42 -3.55 -34.24 -22.65
N CYS A 43 -3.41 -33.15 -23.37
CA CYS A 43 -3.82 -32.95 -24.74
C CYS A 43 -2.56 -32.98 -25.59
N VAL A 44 -2.50 -33.83 -26.62
CA VAL A 44 -1.46 -33.72 -27.64
C VAL A 44 -1.42 -32.28 -28.13
N ALA A 45 -0.30 -31.58 -27.90
CA ALA A 45 -0.06 -30.29 -28.52
C ALA A 45 0.12 -30.55 -30.02
N LEU A 46 -0.95 -30.41 -30.81
CA LEU A 46 -0.90 -30.40 -32.27
C LEU A 46 -0.32 -29.06 -32.77
N THR A 47 0.70 -28.55 -32.09
CA THR A 47 1.44 -27.38 -32.51
C THR A 47 2.28 -27.78 -33.71
N ARG A 48 1.92 -27.25 -34.89
CA ARG A 48 2.76 -27.38 -36.08
C ARG A 48 3.75 -26.23 -36.09
N ALA A 49 5.01 -26.54 -36.32
CA ALA A 49 6.02 -25.52 -36.46
C ALA A 49 5.76 -24.70 -37.73
N ARG A 50 6.01 -23.39 -37.68
CA ARG A 50 5.74 -22.47 -38.80
C ARG A 50 6.44 -22.87 -40.09
N TRP A 51 7.63 -23.45 -40.01
CA TRP A 51 8.41 -23.92 -41.16
C TRP A 51 7.81 -25.17 -41.84
N GLY A 52 6.93 -25.89 -41.15
CA GLY A 52 6.16 -27.01 -41.69
C GLY A 52 4.80 -26.60 -42.25
N LEU A 53 4.49 -25.30 -42.31
CA LEU A 53 3.28 -24.76 -42.91
C LEU A 53 3.64 -24.03 -44.21
N ASP A 54 2.88 -24.29 -45.26
CA ASP A 54 2.95 -23.44 -46.44
C ASP A 54 2.26 -22.08 -46.20
N GLU A 55 2.47 -21.13 -47.11
CA GLU A 55 1.98 -19.76 -46.95
C GLU A 55 0.45 -19.67 -46.94
N ALA A 56 -0.24 -20.57 -47.65
CA ALA A 56 -1.70 -20.62 -47.71
C ALA A 56 -2.30 -21.19 -46.42
N GLU A 57 -1.70 -22.24 -45.86
CA GLU A 57 -2.07 -22.82 -44.57
C GLU A 57 -1.84 -21.81 -43.43
N LEU A 58 -0.69 -21.12 -43.44
CA LEU A 58 -0.38 -20.08 -42.46
C LEU A 58 -1.42 -18.95 -42.49
N GLN A 59 -1.81 -18.51 -43.69
CA GLN A 59 -2.81 -17.47 -43.85
C GLN A 59 -4.19 -17.92 -43.36
N THR A 60 -4.59 -19.16 -43.68
CA THR A 60 -5.83 -19.77 -43.19
C THR A 60 -5.86 -19.85 -41.66
N MET A 61 -4.74 -20.18 -41.03
CA MET A 61 -4.63 -20.21 -39.57
C MET A 61 -4.77 -18.82 -38.94
N LYS A 62 -4.16 -17.79 -39.53
CA LYS A 62 -4.31 -16.39 -39.07
C LYS A 62 -5.75 -15.92 -39.18
N GLU A 63 -6.43 -16.23 -40.28
CA GLU A 63 -7.84 -15.88 -40.50
C GLU A 63 -8.75 -16.58 -39.50
N ARG A 64 -8.52 -17.86 -39.21
CA ARG A 64 -9.24 -18.59 -38.15
C ARG A 64 -8.97 -18.00 -36.77
N ALA A 65 -7.72 -17.69 -36.44
CA ALA A 65 -7.37 -17.09 -35.16
C ALA A 65 -8.08 -15.74 -34.96
N LYS A 66 -8.18 -14.93 -36.03
CA LYS A 66 -8.94 -13.68 -36.03
C LYS A 66 -10.45 -13.91 -35.88
N PHE A 67 -11.02 -14.88 -36.61
CA PHE A 67 -12.44 -15.22 -36.56
C PHE A 67 -12.89 -15.67 -35.16
N PHE A 68 -12.09 -16.51 -34.49
CA PHE A 68 -12.38 -16.99 -33.15
C PHE A 68 -11.96 -16.02 -32.03
N GLY A 69 -11.41 -14.84 -32.35
CA GLY A 69 -10.92 -13.89 -31.35
C GLY A 69 -9.77 -14.43 -30.51
N LEU A 70 -8.97 -15.35 -31.07
CA LEU A 70 -7.79 -15.94 -30.41
C LEU A 70 -6.57 -15.00 -30.48
N ASP A 71 -6.61 -14.00 -31.36
CA ASP A 71 -5.62 -12.92 -31.41
C ASP A 71 -5.80 -12.00 -30.20
N LYS A 72 -4.95 -12.21 -29.18
CA LYS A 72 -4.97 -11.47 -27.90
C LYS A 72 -3.89 -10.38 -27.85
N THR A 73 -3.32 -9.98 -28.99
CA THR A 73 -2.25 -8.99 -29.06
C THR A 73 -2.60 -7.68 -28.33
N GLU A 74 -3.81 -7.16 -28.53
CA GLU A 74 -4.28 -5.95 -27.86
C GLU A 74 -4.52 -6.16 -26.35
N ASN A 75 -5.09 -7.30 -25.94
CA ASN A 75 -5.27 -7.63 -24.51
C ASN A 75 -3.91 -7.79 -23.79
N PHE A 76 -2.89 -8.27 -24.51
CA PHE A 76 -1.54 -8.41 -23.97
C PHE A 76 -0.87 -7.04 -23.82
N LYS A 77 -1.02 -6.14 -24.80
CA LYS A 77 -0.57 -4.74 -24.68
C LYS A 77 -1.25 -4.02 -23.51
N GLU A 78 -2.57 -4.16 -23.38
CA GLU A 78 -3.33 -3.57 -22.26
C GLU A 78 -2.85 -4.14 -20.91
N PHE A 79 -2.59 -5.45 -20.84
CA PHE A 79 -2.03 -6.09 -19.65
C PHE A 79 -0.61 -5.60 -19.34
N GLU A 80 0.27 -5.50 -20.35
CA GLU A 80 1.62 -4.96 -20.21
C GLU A 80 1.60 -3.51 -19.73
N GLU A 81 0.77 -2.66 -20.34
CA GLU A 81 0.66 -1.26 -19.96
C GLU A 81 0.09 -1.09 -18.55
N LYS A 82 -0.91 -1.90 -18.16
CA LYS A 82 -1.53 -1.82 -16.83
C LYS A 82 -0.65 -2.37 -15.71
N TYR A 83 0.03 -3.49 -15.93
CA TYR A 83 0.70 -4.23 -14.86
C TYR A 83 2.24 -4.13 -14.90
N LEU A 84 2.86 -4.05 -16.08
CA LEU A 84 4.31 -3.90 -16.19
C LEU A 84 4.77 -2.46 -15.96
N ASN A 85 3.99 -1.44 -16.38
CA ASN A 85 4.29 -0.06 -15.99
C ASN A 85 4.07 0.19 -14.49
N ALA A 86 3.05 -0.41 -13.87
CA ALA A 86 2.87 -0.32 -12.42
C ALA A 86 4.08 -0.90 -11.66
N GLY A 87 4.66 -2.01 -12.14
CA GLY A 87 5.90 -2.58 -11.63
C GLY A 87 7.12 -1.65 -11.80
N LYS A 88 7.26 -1.01 -12.96
CA LYS A 88 8.33 -0.03 -13.23
C LYS A 88 8.19 1.24 -12.38
N VAL A 89 6.98 1.75 -12.19
CA VAL A 89 6.69 2.88 -11.29
C VAL A 89 6.98 2.53 -9.83
N LEU A 90 6.72 1.29 -9.40
CA LEU A 90 7.07 0.82 -8.06
C LEU A 90 8.59 0.63 -7.88
N GLN A 91 9.30 0.21 -8.93
CA GLN A 91 10.76 0.08 -8.92
C GLN A 91 11.48 1.44 -9.02
N SER A 92 10.97 2.40 -9.80
CA SER A 92 11.52 3.76 -9.85
C SER A 92 11.32 4.46 -8.50
N ARG A 93 10.17 4.27 -7.84
CA ARG A 93 9.93 4.75 -6.45
C ARG A 93 10.84 4.12 -5.39
N LYS A 94 11.46 2.96 -5.65
CA LYS A 94 12.50 2.38 -4.78
C LYS A 94 13.88 2.97 -5.04
N ASN A 95 14.12 3.51 -6.25
CA ASN A 95 15.41 4.07 -6.69
C ASN A 95 15.47 5.60 -6.61
N ASP A 96 14.36 6.29 -6.36
CA ASP A 96 14.37 7.67 -5.90
C ASP A 96 14.94 7.67 -4.48
N GLY A 97 16.24 7.99 -4.36
CA GLY A 97 17.05 8.02 -3.14
C GLY A 97 16.61 9.04 -2.08
N ILE A 98 15.31 9.29 -1.94
CA ILE A 98 14.73 9.88 -0.74
C ILE A 98 14.48 8.71 0.19
N MET A 99 15.41 8.47 1.12
CA MET A 99 15.05 7.83 2.38
C MET A 99 13.77 8.51 2.83
N LYS A 100 12.62 7.81 2.82
CA LYS A 100 11.46 8.27 3.57
C LYS A 100 11.90 8.23 5.01
N THR A 101 12.54 9.31 5.45
CA THR A 101 12.84 9.53 6.86
C THR A 101 11.51 9.36 7.55
N GLN A 102 11.40 8.36 8.43
CA GLN A 102 10.16 8.07 9.16
C GLN A 102 9.56 9.34 9.79
N ASN A 103 10.40 10.36 10.00
CA ASN A 103 10.08 11.73 10.41
C ASN A 103 9.05 12.49 9.55
N ASN A 104 8.80 12.16 8.27
CA ASN A 104 7.91 12.94 7.41
C ASN A 104 6.55 12.27 7.11
N VAL A 105 6.30 11.05 7.59
CA VAL A 105 5.06 10.30 7.25
C VAL A 105 3.78 11.08 7.58
N VAL A 106 3.78 11.81 8.70
CA VAL A 106 2.63 12.61 9.13
C VAL A 106 2.41 13.80 8.20
N ARG A 107 3.49 14.52 7.86
CA ARG A 107 3.43 15.70 6.97
C ARG A 107 3.01 15.32 5.57
N ASP A 108 3.54 14.21 5.05
CA ASP A 108 3.17 13.67 3.74
C ASP A 108 1.69 13.25 3.72
N ALA A 109 1.22 12.63 4.80
CA ALA A 109 -0.18 12.21 4.94
C ALA A 109 -1.14 13.41 4.98
N ILE A 110 -0.75 14.50 5.64
CA ILE A 110 -1.51 15.75 5.68
C ILE A 110 -1.50 16.43 4.31
N ALA A 111 -0.32 16.57 3.70
CA ALA A 111 -0.16 17.23 2.39
C ALA A 111 -0.92 16.49 1.27
N SER A 112 -0.93 15.17 1.31
CA SER A 112 -1.70 14.34 0.37
C SER A 112 -3.21 14.33 0.63
N GLY A 113 -3.69 14.89 1.75
CA GLY A 113 -5.09 14.83 2.14
C GLY A 113 -5.57 13.43 2.55
N SER A 114 -4.65 12.48 2.76
CA SER A 114 -4.99 11.14 3.25
C SER A 114 -5.52 11.16 4.68
N VAL A 115 -5.16 12.20 5.44
CA VAL A 115 -5.69 12.53 6.77
C VAL A 115 -6.06 14.01 6.85
N SER A 116 -6.95 14.37 7.76
CA SER A 116 -7.37 15.76 7.98
C SER A 116 -6.93 16.27 9.34
N THR A 117 -6.37 17.48 9.40
CA THR A 117 -6.06 18.21 10.65
C THR A 117 -7.28 18.92 11.25
N LYS A 118 -8.44 18.86 10.60
CA LYS A 118 -9.69 19.39 11.16
C LYS A 118 -10.12 18.54 12.36
N VAL A 119 -10.35 19.17 13.50
CA VAL A 119 -10.86 18.50 14.70
C VAL A 119 -12.23 17.91 14.42
N ASN A 120 -12.42 16.66 14.81
CA ASN A 120 -13.73 16.00 14.78
C ASN A 120 -14.49 16.34 16.09
N PRO A 121 -15.58 17.13 16.04
CA PRO A 121 -16.24 17.63 17.25
C PRO A 121 -16.77 16.52 18.16
N GLN A 122 -17.36 15.47 17.58
CA GLN A 122 -17.94 14.36 18.33
C GLN A 122 -16.88 13.51 19.02
N LYS A 123 -15.73 13.26 18.37
CA LYS A 123 -14.61 12.52 18.99
C LYS A 123 -13.90 13.38 20.03
N GLN A 124 -13.69 14.66 19.73
CA GLN A 124 -12.99 15.58 20.63
C GLN A 124 -13.82 15.94 21.86
N GLY A 125 -15.14 16.08 21.74
CA GLY A 125 -16.03 16.41 22.86
C GLY A 125 -15.99 15.38 23.99
N ARG A 126 -15.65 14.11 23.70
CA ARG A 126 -15.39 13.07 24.71
C ARG A 126 -14.22 13.39 25.65
N HIS A 127 -13.38 14.35 25.27
CA HIS A 127 -12.18 14.79 25.98
C HIS A 127 -12.25 16.27 26.38
N ILE A 128 -13.44 16.87 26.46
CA ILE A 128 -13.63 18.24 26.92
C ILE A 128 -14.71 18.24 28.01
N LYS A 129 -14.36 18.57 29.26
CA LYS A 129 -15.28 18.50 30.42
C LYS A 129 -16.56 19.33 30.23
N SER A 130 -16.49 20.45 29.50
CA SER A 130 -17.64 21.31 29.22
C SER A 130 -18.53 20.82 28.06
N SER A 131 -18.14 19.77 27.34
CA SER A 131 -18.93 19.22 26.23
C SER A 131 -20.06 18.33 26.74
N SER A 132 -21.23 18.42 26.12
CA SER A 132 -22.35 17.50 26.36
C SER A 132 -22.03 16.03 26.04
N THR A 133 -20.95 15.77 25.30
CA THR A 133 -20.51 14.43 24.90
C THR A 133 -19.33 13.91 25.71
N TYR A 134 -18.95 14.61 26.78
CA TYR A 134 -17.89 14.19 27.69
C TYR A 134 -18.20 12.83 28.31
N ILE A 135 -17.17 12.00 28.45
CA ILE A 135 -17.27 10.70 29.10
C ILE A 135 -16.44 10.77 30.37
N GLU A 136 -17.08 10.59 31.51
CA GLU A 136 -16.41 10.58 32.82
C GLU A 136 -15.31 9.52 32.90
N GLY A 137 -14.22 9.86 33.59
CA GLY A 137 -13.01 9.03 33.66
C GLY A 137 -12.09 9.08 32.42
N ARG A 138 -12.43 9.85 31.37
CA ARG A 138 -11.51 10.09 30.24
C ARG A 138 -10.54 11.22 30.55
N SER A 139 -9.33 11.09 30.00
CA SER A 139 -8.38 12.21 29.90
C SER A 139 -9.01 13.38 29.14
N TYR A 140 -8.79 14.61 29.59
CA TYR A 140 -9.50 15.79 29.07
C TYR A 140 -8.60 17.01 28.90
N LEU A 141 -8.94 17.86 27.94
CA LEU A 141 -8.26 19.14 27.69
C LEU A 141 -8.85 20.26 28.55
N TYR A 142 -8.01 21.25 28.81
CA TYR A 142 -8.45 22.58 29.22
C TYR A 142 -8.97 23.34 28.00
N GLY A 143 -10.13 23.98 28.14
CA GLY A 143 -10.70 24.83 27.09
C GLY A 143 -11.80 24.17 26.25
N THR A 144 -11.92 24.62 25.00
CA THR A 144 -13.02 24.29 24.08
C THR A 144 -12.53 23.52 22.83
N LEU A 145 -13.44 23.31 21.86
CA LEU A 145 -13.09 22.72 20.56
C LEU A 145 -12.13 23.62 19.77
N GLU A 146 -12.26 24.93 19.93
CA GLU A 146 -11.39 25.92 19.29
C GLU A 146 -9.96 25.81 19.83
N ASP A 147 -9.80 25.68 21.15
CA ASP A 147 -8.49 25.46 21.78
C ASP A 147 -7.87 24.13 21.30
N ALA A 148 -8.68 23.07 21.20
CA ALA A 148 -8.23 21.81 20.62
C ALA A 148 -7.78 21.96 19.16
N GLN A 149 -8.48 22.76 18.34
CA GLN A 149 -8.09 23.01 16.95
C GLN A 149 -6.77 23.79 16.86
N GLN A 150 -6.55 24.77 17.74
CA GLN A 150 -5.28 25.49 17.82
C GLN A 150 -4.12 24.54 18.17
N LEU A 151 -4.30 23.67 19.15
CA LEU A 151 -3.30 22.66 19.53
C LEU A 151 -3.02 21.69 18.38
N VAL A 152 -4.06 21.19 17.69
CA VAL A 152 -3.88 20.29 16.54
C VAL A 152 -3.10 20.99 15.42
N ASN A 153 -3.40 22.25 15.13
CA ASN A 153 -2.68 23.02 14.11
C ASN A 153 -1.21 23.24 14.48
N ALA A 154 -0.92 23.53 15.75
CA ALA A 154 0.43 23.78 16.22
C ALA A 154 1.29 22.52 16.32
N LEU A 155 0.69 21.37 16.64
CA LEU A 155 1.41 20.15 17.01
C LEU A 155 1.45 19.09 15.90
N SER A 156 0.61 19.19 14.87
CA SER A 156 0.57 18.16 13.82
C SER A 156 1.89 18.09 13.06
N GLY A 157 2.49 16.90 13.00
CA GLY A 157 3.75 16.67 12.30
C GLY A 157 4.98 17.25 13.00
N THR A 158 4.90 17.59 14.29
CA THR A 158 6.05 18.00 15.11
C THR A 158 6.54 16.91 16.06
N GLY A 159 5.73 15.87 16.25
CA GLY A 159 5.93 14.81 17.22
C GLY A 159 6.49 13.52 16.64
N THR A 160 6.33 12.44 17.40
CA THR A 160 6.80 11.10 17.04
C THR A 160 5.65 10.25 16.50
N PRO A 161 5.65 9.86 15.22
CA PRO A 161 4.67 8.93 14.67
C PRO A 161 4.79 7.54 15.31
N LEU A 162 3.66 6.86 15.50
CA LEU A 162 3.61 5.47 15.99
C LEU A 162 3.35 4.51 14.85
N PHE A 163 4.10 3.41 14.83
CA PHE A 163 4.01 2.37 13.82
C PHE A 163 3.61 1.05 14.47
N ASP A 164 3.03 0.14 13.68
CA ASP A 164 2.84 -1.25 14.07
C ASP A 164 4.13 -2.07 13.89
N ASP A 165 4.07 -3.36 14.21
CA ASP A 165 5.20 -4.28 14.08
C ASP A 165 5.66 -4.49 12.62
N ASN A 166 4.80 -4.16 11.65
CA ASN A 166 5.09 -4.23 10.21
C ASN A 166 5.72 -2.93 9.67
N GLY A 167 5.84 -1.88 10.50
CA GLY A 167 6.30 -0.57 10.10
C GLY A 167 5.24 0.29 9.40
N GLU A 168 3.96 -0.08 9.47
CA GLU A 168 2.85 0.73 8.99
C GLU A 168 2.46 1.80 10.02
N TRP A 169 2.26 3.04 9.55
CA TRP A 169 1.89 4.13 10.44
C TRP A 169 0.47 3.97 10.97
N LEU A 170 0.33 3.93 12.30
CA LEU A 170 -0.93 3.74 13.01
C LEU A 170 -1.88 4.95 12.94
N ARG A 171 -1.53 5.98 12.15
CA ARG A 171 -2.21 7.30 12.12
C ARG A 171 -2.27 7.95 13.50
N LYS A 172 -1.24 7.70 14.31
CA LYS A 172 -1.07 8.26 15.65
C LYS A 172 0.27 8.97 15.75
N GLU A 173 0.29 10.08 16.44
CA GLU A 173 1.49 10.87 16.70
C GLU A 173 1.52 11.29 18.17
N ARG A 174 2.65 11.07 18.84
CA ARG A 174 2.89 11.59 20.20
C ARG A 174 3.47 12.99 20.10
N VAL A 175 2.83 13.95 20.73
CA VAL A 175 3.21 15.37 20.67
C VAL A 175 3.45 15.93 22.07
N ASP A 176 4.23 17.00 22.15
CA ASP A 176 4.47 17.76 23.38
C ASP A 176 4.27 19.24 23.08
N ALA A 177 3.35 19.87 23.82
CA ALA A 177 3.05 21.28 23.68
C ALA A 177 4.02 22.18 24.47
N GLY A 178 4.89 21.60 25.30
CA GLY A 178 5.78 22.34 26.21
C GLY A 178 5.09 23.05 27.37
N LYS A 179 3.76 23.19 27.33
CA LYS A 179 2.91 23.71 28.41
C LYS A 179 1.75 22.75 28.66
N ASN A 180 1.36 22.61 29.93
CA ASN A 180 0.20 21.81 30.32
C ASN A 180 -1.05 22.33 29.60
N PHE A 181 -1.74 21.43 28.89
CA PHE A 181 -2.96 21.75 28.13
C PHE A 181 -4.15 20.89 28.57
N GLY A 182 -3.95 19.93 29.47
CA GLY A 182 -5.01 19.06 29.95
C GLY A 182 -4.52 18.09 31.02
N VAL A 183 -5.38 17.12 31.31
CA VAL A 183 -5.20 16.12 32.36
C VAL A 183 -5.27 14.73 31.75
N HIS A 184 -4.26 13.94 32.07
CA HIS A 184 -4.30 12.50 31.91
C HIS A 184 -5.03 11.88 33.10
N VAL A 185 -6.03 11.05 32.82
CA VAL A 185 -6.72 10.23 33.82
C VAL A 185 -6.28 8.79 33.63
N SER A 186 -5.71 8.20 34.68
CA SER A 186 -5.32 6.79 34.69
C SER A 186 -6.55 5.89 34.57
N PRO A 187 -6.63 4.98 33.59
CA PRO A 187 -7.76 4.07 33.46
C PRO A 187 -7.82 3.01 34.57
N GLU A 188 -6.71 2.78 35.28
CA GLU A 188 -6.61 1.78 36.35
C GLU A 188 -6.97 2.36 37.72
N THR A 189 -6.45 3.55 38.03
CA THR A 189 -6.55 4.16 39.37
C THR A 189 -7.50 5.35 39.43
N GLY A 190 -7.88 5.92 38.28
CA GLY A 190 -8.61 7.19 38.21
C GLY A 190 -7.78 8.41 38.59
N GLU A 191 -6.47 8.24 38.84
CA GLU A 191 -5.58 9.33 39.20
C GLU A 191 -5.48 10.36 38.07
N GLU A 192 -5.70 11.62 38.42
CA GLU A 192 -5.60 12.77 37.52
C GLU A 192 -4.19 13.36 37.59
N THR A 193 -3.53 13.52 36.45
CA THR A 193 -2.21 14.16 36.35
C THR A 193 -2.21 15.18 35.22
N GLU A 194 -1.83 16.43 35.50
CA GLU A 194 -1.65 17.42 34.44
C GLU A 194 -0.57 17.01 33.44
N THR A 195 -0.73 17.39 32.18
CA THR A 195 0.22 17.00 31.12
C THR A 195 0.32 18.03 30.01
N SER A 196 1.56 18.23 29.52
CA SER A 196 1.86 18.91 28.26
C SER A 196 1.89 17.96 27.06
N LYS A 197 1.71 16.65 27.29
CA LYS A 197 1.90 15.60 26.28
C LYS A 197 0.55 15.09 25.78
N GLY A 198 0.49 14.92 24.46
CA GLY A 198 -0.72 14.50 23.75
C GLY A 198 -0.50 13.35 22.80
N MET A 199 -1.59 12.72 22.40
CA MET A 199 -1.67 11.85 21.25
C MET A 199 -2.65 12.45 20.24
N LEU A 200 -2.13 12.78 19.06
CA LEU A 200 -2.95 13.11 17.90
C LEU A 200 -3.33 11.82 17.20
N ILE A 201 -4.63 11.66 16.95
CA ILE A 201 -5.17 10.48 16.26
C ILE A 201 -5.87 10.98 15.00
N TYR A 202 -5.25 10.65 13.87
CA TYR A 202 -5.62 11.12 12.55
C TYR A 202 -6.63 10.20 11.86
N SER A 203 -7.53 10.80 11.08
CA SER A 203 -8.37 10.07 10.14
C SER A 203 -8.76 10.97 8.97
N LYS A 204 -9.37 10.39 7.93
CA LYS A 204 -9.89 11.15 6.79
C LYS A 204 -11.02 12.11 7.18
N THR A 205 -11.81 11.75 8.19
CA THR A 205 -12.97 12.54 8.66
C THR A 205 -12.62 13.52 9.78
N GLY A 206 -11.36 13.58 10.19
CA GLY A 206 -10.86 14.53 11.19
C GLY A 206 -9.94 13.92 12.22
N THR A 207 -9.35 14.78 13.03
CA THR A 207 -8.37 14.47 14.08
C THR A 207 -8.98 14.71 15.45
N HIS A 208 -8.47 14.02 16.46
CA HIS A 208 -8.71 14.38 17.85
C HIS A 208 -7.41 14.24 18.66
N LEU A 209 -7.30 15.08 19.68
CA LEU A 209 -6.18 15.16 20.61
C LEU A 209 -6.61 14.57 21.96
N VAL A 210 -5.80 13.65 22.47
CA VAL A 210 -6.02 13.00 23.76
C VAL A 210 -4.81 13.28 24.67
N PRO A 211 -4.99 13.88 25.85
CA PRO A 211 -3.90 14.01 26.83
C PRO A 211 -3.37 12.64 27.24
N ARG A 212 -2.04 12.53 27.43
CA ARG A 212 -1.38 11.28 27.81
C ARG A 212 -0.46 11.45 29.01
N LYS A 213 -0.22 10.35 29.73
CA LYS A 213 0.79 10.30 30.78
C LYS A 213 2.17 10.68 30.24
N GLU A 214 2.97 11.32 31.07
CA GLU A 214 4.39 11.44 30.78
C GLU A 214 5.03 10.05 30.69
N THR A 215 5.73 9.78 29.58
CA THR A 215 6.65 8.62 29.56
C THR A 215 7.94 9.08 30.22
N PRO A 216 8.44 8.37 31.26
CA PRO A 216 9.79 8.60 31.73
C PRO A 216 10.76 8.49 30.55
N LYS A 217 11.71 9.41 30.47
CA LYS A 217 12.81 9.34 29.50
C LYS A 217 13.74 8.18 29.82
#